data_AF-A0A9X2UB39-F1
#
_entry.id   AF-A0A9X2UB39-F1
#
_cell.length_a   1.000
_cell.length_b   1.000
_cell.length_c   1.000
_cell.angle_alpha   90.00
_cell.angle_beta   90.00
_cell.angle_gamma   90.00
#
_symmetry.space_group_name_H-M   'P 1'
#
loop_
_entity.id
_entity.type
_entity.pdbx_description
1 polymer ?
#
loop_
_entity_poly.entity_id
_entity_poly.type
_entity_poly.pdbx_seq_one_letter_code
_entity_poly.pdbx_strand_id
1 'polypeptide(L)'
;MTVEELNQERMDPDFWDDPDRAREIEKRIAREEEWIEAWEDVKEQAEDIETLQLLSEEEGEDMSDEIDAEARRLEQKLDRLELESLLDDPDDERDAIVEINPGAGGTESQDWAEMLLRMYMRWAEDQDYDVELVHQQPGEEAGIKSATLNVQGRHAYGRLKSETGVHRLVRISPFDADSRRHTSFASVFVYPEVDDSIGVDLSEGEIELQTFRSGGKGGQHVNKVETGVRLIWTGTLSNGEETTVRAACTQERSQHQNRRRAREMLKSRIYQAERELKEEEKERLESSKKSIEWGSQIRSYVLHPYKMVNDHRTDTKRNDAEAVLEGELDPFIKAYLLKGKKDRDTSPV
;
A
#
# COMPACT_ATOMS: atom_id res chain seq x y z
N MET A 1 -17.17 -17.81 2.22
CA MET A 1 -18.40 -17.88 1.42
C MET A 1 -17.93 -18.22 0.03
N THR A 2 -18.36 -19.34 -0.54
CA THR A 2 -17.94 -19.71 -1.90
C THR A 2 -18.63 -18.82 -2.94
N VAL A 3 -18.08 -18.73 -4.16
CA VAL A 3 -18.69 -18.00 -5.29
C VAL A 3 -20.14 -18.43 -5.53
N GLU A 4 -20.45 -19.72 -5.34
CA GLU A 4 -21.82 -20.23 -5.43
C GLU A 4 -22.76 -19.64 -4.37
N GLU A 5 -22.29 -19.46 -3.14
CA GLU A 5 -23.07 -18.86 -2.05
C GLU A 5 -23.30 -17.37 -2.28
N LEU A 6 -22.28 -16.65 -2.73
CA LEU A 6 -22.38 -15.22 -3.08
C LEU A 6 -23.31 -15.00 -4.28
N ASN A 7 -23.25 -15.86 -5.29
CA ASN A 7 -24.16 -15.82 -6.43
C ASN A 7 -25.61 -16.16 -6.04
N GLN A 8 -25.83 -17.03 -5.03
CA GLN A 8 -27.16 -17.25 -4.48
C GLN A 8 -27.71 -16.02 -3.75
N GLU A 9 -26.86 -15.31 -3.01
CA GLU A 9 -27.22 -14.06 -2.34
C GLU A 9 -27.58 -12.95 -3.35
N ARG A 10 -26.85 -12.89 -4.48
CA ARG A 10 -27.17 -12.02 -5.63
C ARG A 10 -28.54 -12.28 -6.26
N MET A 11 -29.06 -13.51 -6.10
CA MET A 11 -30.39 -13.89 -6.60
C MET A 11 -31.54 -13.50 -5.66
N ASP A 12 -31.26 -13.00 -4.47
CA ASP A 12 -32.27 -12.53 -3.54
C ASP A 12 -32.95 -11.24 -4.09
N PRO A 13 -34.30 -11.18 -4.15
CA PRO A 13 -35.02 -9.98 -4.59
C PRO A 13 -34.66 -8.70 -3.81
N ASP A 14 -34.30 -8.83 -2.53
CA ASP A 14 -34.01 -7.70 -1.64
C ASP A 14 -32.52 -7.30 -1.68
N PHE A 15 -31.69 -8.00 -2.46
CA PHE A 15 -30.24 -7.73 -2.55
C PHE A 15 -29.92 -6.30 -3.02
N TRP A 16 -30.71 -5.78 -3.95
CA TRP A 16 -30.51 -4.44 -4.52
C TRP A 16 -31.10 -3.31 -3.67
N ASP A 17 -31.78 -3.63 -2.56
CA ASP A 17 -32.35 -2.62 -1.66
C ASP A 17 -31.28 -1.93 -0.79
N ASP A 18 -30.11 -2.54 -0.64
CA ASP A 18 -28.92 -1.97 0.02
C ASP A 18 -27.77 -1.82 -0.99
N PRO A 19 -27.61 -0.63 -1.61
CA PRO A 19 -26.60 -0.39 -2.63
C PRO A 19 -25.15 -0.58 -2.16
N ASP A 20 -24.87 -0.37 -0.88
CA ASP A 20 -23.51 -0.48 -0.36
C ASP A 20 -23.14 -1.95 -0.09
N ARG A 21 -24.06 -2.72 0.49
CA ARG A 21 -23.92 -4.18 0.61
C ARG A 21 -23.81 -4.86 -0.75
N ALA A 22 -24.63 -4.45 -1.73
CA ALA A 22 -24.58 -5.01 -3.07
C ALA A 22 -23.23 -4.77 -3.75
N ARG A 23 -22.66 -3.56 -3.62
CA ARG A 23 -21.31 -3.25 -4.14
C ARG A 23 -20.22 -4.08 -3.49
N GLU A 24 -20.29 -4.28 -2.18
CA GLU A 24 -19.31 -5.10 -1.47
C GLU A 24 -19.35 -6.55 -1.94
N ILE A 25 -20.55 -7.13 -2.09
CA ILE A 25 -20.71 -8.51 -2.54
C ILE A 25 -20.30 -8.67 -4.00
N GLU A 26 -20.65 -7.75 -4.89
CA GLU A 26 -20.19 -7.77 -6.29
C GLU A 26 -18.66 -7.69 -6.40
N LYS A 27 -18.02 -6.84 -5.59
CA LYS A 27 -16.54 -6.79 -5.53
C LYS A 27 -15.95 -8.13 -5.08
N ARG A 28 -16.57 -8.78 -4.09
CA ARG A 28 -16.13 -10.09 -3.61
C ARG A 28 -16.32 -11.19 -4.66
N ILE A 29 -17.45 -11.20 -5.37
CA ILE A 29 -17.69 -12.14 -6.48
C ILE A 29 -16.61 -11.96 -7.55
N ALA A 30 -16.38 -10.73 -8.01
CA ALA A 30 -15.37 -10.45 -9.03
C ALA A 30 -13.97 -10.90 -8.60
N ARG A 31 -13.59 -10.67 -7.34
CA ARG A 31 -12.32 -11.14 -6.78
C ARG A 31 -12.19 -12.66 -6.83
N GLU A 32 -13.22 -13.38 -6.41
CA GLU A 32 -13.19 -14.85 -6.35
C GLU A 32 -13.29 -15.49 -7.74
N GLU A 33 -14.05 -14.90 -8.68
CA GLU A 33 -14.08 -15.32 -10.09
C GLU A 33 -12.71 -15.18 -10.74
N GLU A 34 -12.00 -14.09 -10.47
CA GLU A 34 -10.63 -13.89 -10.96
C GLU A 34 -9.66 -14.97 -10.44
N TRP A 35 -9.82 -15.41 -9.19
CA TRP A 35 -9.04 -16.53 -8.64
C TRP A 35 -9.35 -17.86 -9.35
N ILE A 36 -10.62 -18.10 -9.69
CA ILE A 36 -11.03 -19.28 -10.44
C ILE A 36 -10.44 -19.24 -11.84
N GLU A 37 -10.58 -18.13 -12.56
CA GLU A 37 -10.04 -17.95 -13.90
C GLU A 37 -8.52 -18.12 -13.94
N ALA A 38 -7.79 -17.55 -12.97
CA ALA A 38 -6.34 -17.70 -12.88
C ALA A 38 -5.92 -19.15 -12.61
N TRP A 39 -6.69 -19.90 -11.80
CA TRP A 39 -6.43 -21.33 -11.58
C TRP A 39 -6.78 -22.18 -12.81
N GLU A 40 -7.86 -21.85 -13.52
CA GLU A 40 -8.25 -22.52 -14.76
C GLU A 40 -7.20 -22.32 -15.86
N ASP A 41 -6.63 -21.13 -16.02
CA ASP A 41 -5.54 -20.85 -16.97
C ASP A 41 -4.26 -21.67 -16.66
N VAL A 42 -3.89 -21.78 -15.38
CA VAL A 42 -2.78 -22.64 -14.94
C VAL A 42 -3.06 -24.12 -15.25
N LYS A 43 -4.32 -24.56 -15.04
CA LYS A 43 -4.73 -25.94 -15.32
C LYS A 43 -4.74 -26.24 -16.82
N GLU A 44 -5.27 -25.34 -17.63
CA GLU A 44 -5.29 -25.45 -19.10
C GLU A 44 -3.85 -25.53 -19.65
N GLN A 45 -2.95 -24.65 -19.20
CA GLN A 45 -1.56 -24.69 -19.63
C GLN A 45 -0.84 -25.99 -19.21
N ALA A 46 -1.19 -26.58 -18.06
CA ALA A 46 -0.67 -27.89 -17.66
C ALA A 46 -1.19 -29.03 -18.55
N GLU A 47 -2.47 -28.98 -18.94
CA GLU A 47 -3.08 -29.93 -19.87
C GLU A 47 -2.50 -29.81 -21.30
N ASP A 48 -2.18 -28.59 -21.73
CA ASP A 48 -1.49 -28.34 -23.00
C ASP A 48 -0.08 -28.96 -23.02
N ILE A 49 0.67 -28.82 -21.93
CA ILE A 49 2.00 -29.46 -21.79
C ILE A 49 1.89 -30.99 -21.84
N GLU A 50 0.90 -31.57 -21.15
CA GLU A 50 0.64 -33.02 -21.19
C GLU A 50 0.27 -33.48 -22.61
N THR A 51 -0.52 -32.69 -23.33
CA THR A 51 -0.88 -32.96 -24.72
C THR A 51 0.32 -32.89 -25.66
N LEU A 52 1.21 -31.90 -25.49
CA LEU A 52 2.46 -31.78 -26.25
C LEU A 52 3.40 -32.97 -25.99
N GLN A 53 3.49 -33.43 -24.75
CA GLN A 53 4.26 -34.62 -24.40
C GLN A 53 3.72 -35.87 -25.12
N LEU A 54 2.40 -36.06 -25.11
CA LEU A 54 1.76 -37.18 -25.80
C LEU A 54 2.00 -37.14 -27.32
N LEU A 55 1.88 -35.96 -27.94
CA LEU A 55 2.12 -35.78 -29.37
C LEU A 55 3.58 -36.12 -29.75
N SER A 56 4.54 -35.66 -28.95
CA SER A 56 5.97 -35.96 -29.15
C SER A 56 6.24 -37.46 -29.07
N GLU A 57 5.59 -38.18 -28.15
CA GLU A 57 5.70 -39.64 -28.03
C GLU A 57 5.06 -40.39 -29.21
N GLU A 58 3.91 -39.93 -29.70
CA GLU A 58 3.16 -40.59 -30.78
C GLU A 58 3.77 -40.34 -32.17
N GLU A 59 4.21 -39.12 -32.45
CA GLU A 59 4.74 -38.71 -33.77
C GLU A 59 6.26 -38.92 -33.89
N GLY A 60 6.95 -39.10 -32.75
CA GLY A 60 8.40 -39.28 -32.71
C GLY A 60 9.19 -38.02 -33.07
N GLU A 61 8.55 -36.85 -33.01
CA GLU A 61 9.17 -35.53 -33.16
C GLU A 61 9.71 -35.05 -31.82
N ASP A 62 10.92 -34.50 -31.82
CA ASP A 62 11.56 -33.96 -30.62
C ASP A 62 11.02 -32.56 -30.33
N MET A 63 10.13 -32.47 -29.34
CA MET A 63 9.51 -31.21 -28.90
C MET A 63 10.03 -30.77 -27.52
N SER A 64 11.18 -31.30 -27.07
CA SER A 64 11.68 -31.05 -25.71
C SER A 64 11.87 -29.57 -25.39
N ASP A 65 12.37 -28.79 -26.35
CA ASP A 65 12.63 -27.36 -26.18
C ASP A 65 11.33 -26.55 -26.00
N GLU A 66 10.26 -26.94 -26.70
CA GLU A 66 8.95 -26.30 -26.60
C GLU A 66 8.28 -26.64 -25.26
N ILE A 67 8.34 -27.91 -24.86
CA ILE A 67 7.84 -28.40 -23.57
C ILE A 67 8.58 -27.70 -22.42
N ASP A 68 9.91 -27.59 -22.48
CA ASP A 68 10.70 -26.89 -21.46
C ASP A 68 10.34 -25.40 -21.37
N ALA A 69 10.06 -24.75 -22.52
CA ALA A 69 9.65 -23.36 -22.54
C ALA A 69 8.25 -23.16 -21.92
N GLU A 70 7.28 -24.01 -22.25
CA GLU A 70 5.95 -23.97 -21.63
C GLU A 70 5.99 -24.31 -20.14
N ALA A 71 6.79 -25.31 -19.73
CA ALA A 71 6.94 -25.67 -18.32
C ALA A 71 7.50 -24.51 -17.48
N ARG A 72 8.47 -23.76 -18.00
CA ARG A 72 9.00 -22.56 -17.33
C ARG A 72 7.95 -21.45 -17.21
N ARG A 73 7.11 -21.26 -18.23
CA ARG A 73 6.00 -20.29 -18.18
C ARG A 73 4.97 -20.70 -17.12
N LEU A 74 4.61 -21.99 -17.08
CA LEU A 74 3.69 -22.53 -16.09
C LEU A 74 4.24 -22.37 -14.68
N GLU A 75 5.53 -22.67 -14.45
CA GLU A 75 6.20 -22.48 -13.16
C GLU A 75 6.11 -21.02 -12.69
N GLN A 76 6.38 -20.06 -13.59
CA GLN A 76 6.27 -18.63 -13.28
C GLN A 76 4.84 -18.20 -12.94
N LYS A 77 3.83 -18.67 -13.70
CA LYS A 77 2.42 -18.37 -13.40
C LYS A 77 2.00 -18.95 -12.05
N LEU A 78 2.38 -20.20 -11.78
CA LEU A 78 2.07 -20.87 -10.52
C LEU A 78 2.73 -20.17 -9.33
N ASP A 79 3.99 -19.76 -9.47
CA ASP A 79 4.71 -19.00 -8.45
C ASP A 79 4.03 -17.65 -8.15
N ARG A 80 3.55 -16.96 -9.18
CA ARG A 80 2.78 -15.71 -9.04
C ARG A 80 1.48 -15.95 -8.30
N LEU A 81 0.71 -16.96 -8.69
CA LEU A 81 -0.56 -17.30 -8.09
C LEU A 81 -0.40 -17.73 -6.62
N GLU A 82 0.64 -18.52 -6.34
CA GLU A 82 1.00 -18.91 -4.97
C GLU A 82 1.31 -17.66 -4.13
N LEU A 83 2.10 -16.72 -4.65
CA LEU A 83 2.46 -15.49 -3.95
C LEU A 83 1.23 -14.64 -3.66
N GLU A 84 0.34 -14.45 -4.63
CA GLU A 84 -0.90 -13.71 -4.45
C GLU A 84 -1.80 -14.39 -3.39
N SER A 85 -1.76 -15.73 -3.28
CA SER A 85 -2.55 -16.47 -2.27
C SER A 85 -2.02 -16.29 -0.83
N LEU A 86 -0.83 -15.70 -0.68
CA LEU A 86 -0.26 -15.32 0.61
C LEU A 86 -0.68 -13.91 1.04
N LEU A 87 -1.38 -13.16 0.18
CA LEU A 87 -1.84 -11.81 0.43
C LEU A 87 -3.27 -11.84 1.00
N ASP A 88 -3.38 -11.58 2.29
CA ASP A 88 -4.60 -11.69 3.07
C ASP A 88 -4.95 -10.39 3.83
N ASP A 89 -4.13 -9.35 3.70
CA ASP A 89 -4.37 -8.05 4.33
C ASP A 89 -5.36 -7.22 3.49
N PRO A 90 -6.31 -6.49 4.10
CA PRO A 90 -7.25 -5.64 3.36
C PRO A 90 -6.59 -4.62 2.44
N ASP A 91 -5.40 -4.13 2.81
CA ASP A 91 -4.68 -3.14 2.02
C ASP A 91 -3.76 -3.76 0.97
N ASP A 92 -3.60 -5.09 0.94
CA ASP A 92 -2.65 -5.76 0.04
C ASP A 92 -2.94 -5.50 -1.43
N GLU A 93 -4.22 -5.34 -1.81
CA GLU A 93 -4.66 -5.07 -3.18
C GLU A 93 -4.30 -3.67 -3.69
N ARG A 94 -3.97 -2.73 -2.79
CA ARG A 94 -3.76 -1.32 -3.11
C ARG A 94 -2.42 -1.07 -3.79
N ASP A 95 -2.34 0.08 -4.44
CA ASP A 95 -1.10 0.67 -4.93
C ASP A 95 -0.14 0.96 -3.76
N ALA A 96 1.16 1.03 -4.06
CA ALA A 96 2.19 1.18 -3.04
C ALA A 96 2.96 2.49 -3.20
N ILE A 97 3.11 3.22 -2.09
CA ILE A 97 4.04 4.34 -2.02
C ILE A 97 5.32 3.88 -1.33
N VAL A 98 6.45 4.00 -2.02
CA VAL A 98 7.78 3.59 -1.55
C VAL A 98 8.63 4.83 -1.28
N GLU A 99 8.96 5.07 -0.01
CA GLU A 99 9.87 6.12 0.43
C GLU A 99 11.26 5.55 0.73
N ILE A 100 12.28 6.15 0.12
CA ILE A 100 13.68 5.75 0.28
C ILE A 100 14.46 6.92 0.84
N ASN A 101 15.11 6.71 1.99
CA ASN A 101 15.91 7.72 2.66
C ASN A 101 17.29 7.15 3.03
N PRO A 102 18.38 7.87 2.74
CA PRO A 102 19.71 7.47 3.16
C PRO A 102 19.86 7.58 4.68
N GLY A 103 20.57 6.63 5.27
CA GLY A 103 20.96 6.68 6.68
C GLY A 103 22.21 7.55 6.90
N ALA A 104 22.74 7.49 8.13
CA ALA A 104 24.03 8.09 8.45
C ALA A 104 25.14 7.48 7.58
N GLY A 105 25.99 8.30 6.95
CA GLY A 105 27.09 7.84 6.08
C GLY A 105 27.46 8.78 4.93
N GLY A 106 26.81 9.93 4.79
CA GLY A 106 27.17 10.95 3.79
C GLY A 106 26.94 10.47 2.35
N THR A 107 27.86 10.82 1.45
CA THR A 107 27.78 10.50 0.01
C THR A 107 27.63 8.99 -0.26
N GLU A 108 28.25 8.12 0.53
CA GLU A 108 28.14 6.67 0.34
C GLU A 108 26.73 6.13 0.67
N SER A 109 26.06 6.66 1.69
CA SER A 109 24.67 6.28 1.99
C SER A 109 23.69 6.88 0.99
N GLN A 110 23.99 8.07 0.45
CA GLN A 110 23.19 8.70 -0.61
C GLN A 110 23.25 7.87 -1.91
N ASP A 111 24.44 7.41 -2.30
CA ASP A 111 24.62 6.52 -3.46
C ASP A 111 23.91 5.18 -3.24
N TRP A 112 23.99 4.63 -2.02
CA TRP A 112 23.25 3.41 -1.70
C TRP A 112 21.72 3.58 -1.81
N ALA A 113 21.18 4.69 -1.34
CA ALA A 113 19.76 5.00 -1.50
C ALA A 113 19.36 5.10 -2.99
N GLU A 114 20.24 5.64 -3.84
CA GLU A 114 20.00 5.70 -5.30
C GLU A 114 20.04 4.30 -5.94
N MET A 115 20.95 3.43 -5.51
CA MET A 115 20.97 2.04 -5.97
C MET A 115 19.67 1.30 -5.63
N LEU A 116 19.13 1.50 -4.41
CA LEU A 116 17.84 0.93 -4.02
C LEU A 116 16.70 1.49 -4.86
N LEU A 117 16.69 2.80 -5.13
CA LEU A 117 15.70 3.42 -6.00
C LEU A 117 15.65 2.72 -7.37
N ARG A 118 16.81 2.54 -8.01
CA ARG A 118 16.92 1.85 -9.30
C ARG A 118 16.49 0.39 -9.22
N MET A 119 16.86 -0.30 -8.15
CA MET A 119 16.47 -1.70 -7.91
C MET A 119 14.95 -1.86 -7.84
N TYR A 120 14.25 -0.99 -7.11
CA TYR A 120 12.79 -1.06 -7.01
C TYR A 120 12.08 -0.62 -8.28
N MET A 121 12.59 0.37 -9.00
CA MET A 121 12.05 0.75 -10.31
C MET A 121 12.13 -0.41 -11.30
N ARG A 122 13.28 -1.07 -11.40
CA ARG A 122 13.46 -2.23 -12.28
C ARG A 122 12.58 -3.41 -11.88
N TRP A 123 12.51 -3.74 -10.59
CA TRP A 123 11.60 -4.78 -10.12
C TRP A 123 10.14 -4.47 -10.49
N ALA A 124 9.71 -3.22 -10.33
CA ALA A 124 8.34 -2.84 -10.64
C ALA A 124 8.06 -2.89 -12.16
N GLU A 125 8.99 -2.43 -12.99
CA GLU A 125 8.92 -2.55 -14.45
C GLU A 125 8.89 -4.03 -14.92
N ASP A 126 9.73 -4.89 -14.33
CA ASP A 126 9.77 -6.33 -14.65
C ASP A 126 8.50 -7.08 -14.25
N GLN A 127 7.72 -6.53 -13.30
CA GLN A 127 6.45 -7.09 -12.82
C GLN A 127 5.23 -6.45 -13.51
N ASP A 128 5.45 -5.66 -14.57
CA ASP A 128 4.42 -4.93 -15.33
C ASP A 128 3.61 -3.92 -14.48
N TYR A 129 4.22 -3.34 -13.44
CA TYR A 129 3.62 -2.24 -12.68
C TYR A 129 3.85 -0.89 -13.36
N ASP A 130 2.91 0.03 -13.21
CA ASP A 130 3.12 1.43 -13.60
C ASP A 130 3.86 2.17 -12.48
N VAL A 131 4.96 2.84 -12.82
CA VAL A 131 5.86 3.45 -11.83
C VAL A 131 5.95 4.94 -12.06
N GLU A 132 5.48 5.70 -11.08
CA GLU A 132 5.59 7.16 -11.06
C GLU A 132 6.63 7.61 -10.03
N LEU A 133 7.67 8.33 -10.48
CA LEU A 133 8.60 9.01 -9.58
C LEU A 133 7.99 10.33 -9.09
N VAL A 134 7.31 10.26 -7.95
CA VAL A 134 6.60 11.40 -7.34
C VAL A 134 7.56 12.49 -6.85
N HIS A 135 8.66 12.08 -6.22
CA HIS A 135 9.63 13.02 -5.67
C HIS A 135 11.03 12.43 -5.70
N GLN A 136 12.02 13.25 -6.04
CA GLN A 136 13.44 12.89 -5.95
C GLN A 136 14.24 14.12 -5.54
N GLN A 137 14.99 14.01 -4.45
CA GLN A 137 15.95 15.01 -4.03
C GLN A 137 17.37 14.48 -4.24
N PRO A 138 18.16 15.06 -5.17
CA PRO A 138 19.53 14.61 -5.40
C PRO A 138 20.46 14.92 -4.22
N GLY A 139 21.49 14.08 -4.08
CA GLY A 139 22.64 14.31 -3.20
C GLY A 139 23.46 15.53 -3.62
N GLU A 140 24.36 15.97 -2.73
CA GLU A 140 25.26 17.11 -3.05
C GLU A 140 26.39 16.71 -3.99
N GLU A 141 26.90 15.48 -3.87
CA GLU A 141 28.00 14.96 -4.68
C GLU A 141 27.57 13.79 -5.56
N ALA A 142 26.87 12.81 -4.98
CA ALA A 142 26.34 11.63 -5.66
C ALA A 142 25.11 11.11 -4.90
N GLY A 143 24.30 10.27 -5.54
CA GLY A 143 23.17 9.64 -4.87
C GLY A 143 21.94 10.54 -4.69
N ILE A 144 21.07 10.14 -3.77
CA ILE A 144 19.85 10.87 -3.40
C ILE A 144 19.78 11.14 -1.89
N LYS A 145 19.16 12.26 -1.51
CA LYS A 145 18.80 12.61 -0.12
C LYS A 145 17.43 12.06 0.28
N SER A 146 16.53 11.90 -0.68
CA SER A 146 15.23 11.24 -0.50
C SER A 146 14.63 10.95 -1.87
N ALA A 147 13.81 9.90 -1.96
CA ALA A 147 12.96 9.65 -3.11
C ALA A 147 11.64 8.99 -2.68
N THR A 148 10.59 9.26 -3.45
CA THR A 148 9.26 8.68 -3.30
C THR A 148 8.82 8.15 -4.65
N LEU A 149 8.54 6.85 -4.72
CA LEU A 149 7.92 6.18 -5.87
C LEU A 149 6.46 5.88 -5.55
N ASN A 150 5.58 6.06 -6.52
CA ASN A 150 4.27 5.45 -6.54
C ASN A 150 4.31 4.25 -7.50
N VAL A 151 4.00 3.06 -7.01
CA VAL A 151 3.93 1.82 -7.78
C VAL A 151 2.47 1.42 -7.87
N GLN A 152 1.91 1.58 -9.06
CA GLN A 152 0.51 1.36 -9.35
C GLN A 152 0.30 0.00 -9.99
N GLY A 153 -0.66 -0.73 -9.45
CA GLY A 153 -1.12 -2.00 -9.97
C GLY A 153 -1.51 -2.97 -8.86
N ARG A 154 -2.18 -4.04 -9.29
CA ARG A 154 -2.80 -4.99 -8.39
C ARG A 154 -1.76 -5.65 -7.49
N HIS A 155 -2.05 -5.67 -6.21
CA HIS A 155 -1.20 -6.27 -5.18
C HIS A 155 0.16 -5.60 -4.96
N ALA A 156 0.38 -4.38 -5.49
CA ALA A 156 1.67 -3.69 -5.38
C ALA A 156 2.09 -3.53 -3.91
N TYR A 157 1.18 -3.05 -3.06
CA TYR A 157 1.46 -2.89 -1.63
C TYR A 157 1.72 -4.24 -0.96
N GLY A 158 0.88 -5.25 -1.21
CA GLY A 158 1.02 -6.56 -0.61
C GLY A 158 2.37 -7.23 -0.89
N ARG A 159 2.95 -6.99 -2.06
CA ARG A 159 4.30 -7.49 -2.41
C ARG A 159 5.40 -6.65 -1.75
N LEU A 160 5.30 -5.32 -1.86
CA LEU A 160 6.33 -4.39 -1.39
C LEU A 160 6.33 -4.18 0.14
N LYS A 161 5.27 -4.52 0.88
CA LYS A 161 5.23 -4.39 2.36
C LYS A 161 6.37 -5.16 3.04
N SER A 162 6.86 -6.22 2.39
CA SER A 162 8.01 -7.01 2.85
C SER A 162 9.33 -6.24 2.79
N GLU A 163 9.39 -5.14 2.06
CA GLU A 163 10.59 -4.32 1.85
C GLU A 163 10.73 -3.19 2.87
N THR A 164 9.72 -2.96 3.72
CA THR A 164 9.81 -1.96 4.78
C THR A 164 10.88 -2.35 5.80
N GLY A 165 11.93 -1.54 5.89
CA GLY A 165 13.01 -1.71 6.85
C GLY A 165 14.33 -1.03 6.46
N VAL A 166 15.39 -1.36 7.18
CA VAL A 166 16.74 -0.82 6.93
C VAL A 166 17.54 -1.81 6.07
N HIS A 167 18.05 -1.33 4.94
CA HIS A 167 18.87 -2.07 4.00
C HIS A 167 20.33 -1.66 4.18
N ARG A 168 21.19 -2.66 4.41
CA ARG A 168 22.61 -2.47 4.69
C ARG A 168 23.46 -2.85 3.49
N LEU A 169 24.35 -1.96 3.05
CA LEU A 169 25.34 -2.22 2.01
C LEU A 169 26.75 -2.38 2.62
N VAL A 170 27.52 -3.34 2.13
CA VAL A 170 28.95 -3.51 2.45
C VAL A 170 29.73 -3.65 1.16
N ARG A 171 30.48 -2.61 0.78
CA ARG A 171 31.32 -2.60 -0.43
C ARG A 171 32.62 -1.82 -0.20
N ILE A 172 33.50 -1.84 -1.20
CA ILE A 172 34.61 -0.87 -1.30
C ILE A 172 34.00 0.42 -1.87
N SER A 173 34.12 1.53 -1.14
CA SER A 173 33.51 2.78 -1.58
C SER A 173 34.29 3.36 -2.77
N PRO A 174 33.62 3.77 -3.87
CA PRO A 174 34.26 4.49 -4.95
C PRO A 174 34.62 5.94 -4.58
N PHE A 175 34.06 6.46 -3.48
CA PHE A 175 34.29 7.83 -3.01
C PHE A 175 35.42 7.93 -1.97
N ASP A 176 35.92 6.78 -1.48
CA ASP A 176 37.03 6.74 -0.53
C ASP A 176 38.37 6.59 -1.26
N ALA A 177 39.23 7.59 -1.11
CA ALA A 177 40.55 7.62 -1.75
C ALA A 177 41.45 6.44 -1.36
N ASP A 178 41.25 5.87 -0.17
CA ASP A 178 42.02 4.72 0.33
C ASP A 178 41.37 3.36 0.00
N SER A 179 40.27 3.34 -0.77
CA SER A 179 39.53 2.12 -1.14
C SER A 179 39.20 1.22 0.05
N ARG A 180 38.85 1.82 1.20
CA ARG A 180 38.49 1.03 2.38
C ARG A 180 37.11 0.43 2.20
N ARG A 181 36.83 -0.58 3.00
CA ARG A 181 35.50 -1.16 3.09
C ARG A 181 34.60 -0.23 3.90
N HIS A 182 33.49 0.18 3.31
CA HIS A 182 32.45 0.95 3.97
C HIS A 182 31.23 0.09 4.28
N THR A 183 30.45 0.52 5.27
CA THR A 183 29.15 -0.04 5.59
C THR A 183 28.15 1.11 5.63
N SER A 184 27.12 1.00 4.80
CA SER A 184 26.13 2.06 4.58
C SER A 184 24.74 1.54 4.85
N PHE A 185 23.84 2.45 5.19
CA PHE A 185 22.46 2.13 5.53
C PHE A 185 21.53 3.06 4.77
N ALA A 186 20.40 2.53 4.33
CA ALA A 186 19.28 3.29 3.81
C ALA A 186 17.99 2.65 4.33
N SER A 187 16.99 3.46 4.63
CA SER A 187 15.66 3.00 4.99
C SER A 187 14.75 3.00 3.78
N VAL A 188 14.00 1.93 3.64
CA VAL A 188 12.88 1.80 2.72
C VAL A 188 11.62 1.71 3.57
N PHE A 189 10.63 2.51 3.25
CA PHE A 189 9.34 2.50 3.91
C PHE A 189 8.24 2.41 2.86
N VAL A 190 7.41 1.39 2.97
CA VAL A 190 6.31 1.12 2.05
C VAL A 190 4.99 1.24 2.81
N TYR A 191 4.06 2.00 2.25
CA TYR A 191 2.71 2.18 2.77
C TYR A 191 1.69 2.15 1.62
N PRO A 192 0.44 1.74 1.88
CA PRO A 192 -0.55 1.67 0.83
C PRO A 192 -0.98 3.07 0.40
N GLU A 193 -1.25 3.27 -0.89
CA GLU A 193 -1.92 4.47 -1.36
C GLU A 193 -3.38 4.45 -0.90
N VAL A 194 -3.77 5.47 -0.14
CA VAL A 194 -5.15 5.66 0.32
C VAL A 194 -5.71 6.85 -0.43
N ASP A 195 -6.89 6.67 -1.03
CA ASP A 195 -7.58 7.75 -1.73
C ASP A 195 -7.79 8.96 -0.79
N ASP A 196 -7.25 10.10 -1.20
CA ASP A 196 -7.31 11.37 -0.47
C ASP A 196 -8.65 12.10 -0.61
N SER A 197 -9.60 11.54 -1.37
CA SER A 197 -10.96 12.08 -1.47
C SER A 197 -11.75 11.87 -0.17
N ILE A 198 -11.51 12.75 0.81
CA ILE A 198 -12.37 12.86 1.99
C ILE A 198 -13.73 13.42 1.55
N GLY A 199 -14.64 12.53 1.18
CA GLY A 199 -16.03 12.85 0.91
C GLY A 199 -16.76 13.17 2.21
N VAL A 200 -16.84 14.45 2.58
CA VAL A 200 -17.67 14.84 3.74
C VAL A 200 -19.14 14.79 3.36
N ASP A 201 -19.77 13.64 3.63
CA ASP A 201 -21.23 13.54 3.59
C ASP A 201 -21.85 13.95 4.93
N LEU A 202 -22.76 14.92 4.87
CA LEU A 202 -23.53 15.35 6.04
C LEU A 202 -24.74 14.45 6.31
N SER A 203 -25.05 13.53 5.40
CA SER A 203 -26.14 12.53 5.55
C SER A 203 -25.85 11.51 6.65
N GLU A 204 -24.57 11.23 6.89
CA GLU A 204 -24.11 10.10 7.71
C GLU A 204 -24.19 10.36 9.22
N GLY A 205 -24.80 11.48 9.64
CA GLY A 205 -24.99 11.79 11.05
C GLY A 205 -26.19 12.69 11.32
N GLU A 206 -26.52 12.81 12.60
CA GLU A 206 -27.61 13.66 13.06
C GLU A 206 -27.16 15.11 13.18
N ILE A 207 -27.91 16.03 12.56
CA ILE A 207 -27.66 17.47 12.68
C ILE A 207 -28.73 18.11 13.57
N GLU A 208 -28.33 18.51 14.78
CA GLU A 208 -29.14 19.34 15.65
C GLU A 208 -28.94 20.83 15.31
N LEU A 209 -30.04 21.54 15.09
CA LEU A 209 -30.05 22.98 14.85
C LEU A 209 -30.52 23.72 16.10
N GLN A 210 -29.66 24.56 16.65
CA GLN A 210 -29.97 25.45 17.78
C GLN A 210 -29.90 26.91 17.33
N THR A 211 -30.93 27.69 17.65
CA THR A 211 -30.98 29.13 17.39
C THR A 211 -30.75 29.91 18.68
N PHE A 212 -30.00 31.01 18.61
CA PHE A 212 -29.70 31.84 19.78
C PHE A 212 -29.53 33.31 19.41
N ARG A 213 -29.44 34.18 20.42
CA ARG A 213 -29.27 35.63 20.22
C ARG A 213 -27.79 35.96 19.99
N SER A 214 -27.51 36.73 18.95
CA SER A 214 -26.16 37.13 18.58
C SER A 214 -25.58 38.09 19.64
N GLY A 215 -24.57 37.64 20.39
CA GLY A 215 -23.93 38.43 21.44
C GLY A 215 -22.97 39.47 20.87
N GLY A 216 -23.43 40.70 20.64
CA GLY A 216 -22.59 41.80 20.16
C GLY A 216 -23.09 43.16 20.63
N LYS A 217 -22.23 44.20 20.59
CA LYS A 217 -22.55 45.61 20.97
C LYS A 217 -23.50 46.32 19.98
N GLY A 218 -24.53 45.63 19.48
CA GLY A 218 -25.49 46.14 18.49
C GLY A 218 -26.79 46.66 19.12
N GLY A 219 -27.51 47.53 18.37
CA GLY A 219 -28.75 48.19 18.81
C GLY A 219 -29.94 47.25 19.09
N GLN A 220 -31.11 47.82 19.44
CA GLN A 220 -32.30 47.10 19.93
C GLN A 220 -32.71 45.84 19.14
N HIS A 221 -32.45 45.80 17.82
CA HIS A 221 -32.77 44.67 16.95
C HIS A 221 -31.93 43.41 17.25
N VAL A 222 -30.66 43.57 17.66
CA VAL A 222 -29.74 42.46 17.98
C VAL A 222 -30.14 41.76 19.29
N ASN A 223 -30.74 42.52 20.23
CA ASN A 223 -31.14 42.00 21.54
C ASN A 223 -32.53 41.34 21.54
N LYS A 224 -33.35 41.55 20.50
CA LYS A 224 -34.72 41.00 20.39
C LYS A 224 -34.86 39.80 19.46
N VAL A 225 -33.98 39.62 18.47
CA VAL A 225 -34.15 38.63 17.40
C VAL A 225 -33.06 37.55 17.45
N GLU A 226 -33.48 36.29 17.46
CA GLU A 226 -32.62 35.10 17.46
C GLU A 226 -32.07 34.81 16.06
N THR A 227 -31.07 35.60 15.69
CA THR A 227 -30.41 35.52 14.38
C THR A 227 -29.22 34.56 14.36
N GLY A 228 -28.65 34.21 15.51
CA GLY A 228 -27.52 33.29 15.63
C GLY A 228 -27.94 31.85 15.44
N VAL A 229 -27.13 31.08 14.71
CA VAL A 229 -27.37 29.66 14.43
C VAL A 229 -26.16 28.84 14.87
N ARG A 230 -26.40 27.76 15.60
CA ARG A 230 -25.44 26.72 15.92
C ARG A 230 -25.94 25.41 15.33
N LEU A 231 -25.06 24.71 14.64
CA LEU A 231 -25.26 23.35 14.17
C LEU A 231 -24.35 22.44 15.00
N ILE A 232 -24.91 21.33 15.46
CA ILE A 232 -24.20 20.25 16.13
C ILE A 232 -24.41 19.03 15.25
N TRP A 233 -23.34 18.47 14.73
CA TRP A 233 -23.36 17.19 14.03
C TRP A 233 -22.82 16.13 14.96
N THR A 234 -23.56 15.04 15.10
CA THR A 234 -23.10 13.81 15.77
C THR A 234 -23.15 12.71 14.73
N GLY A 235 -22.00 12.14 14.41
CA GLY A 235 -21.91 11.06 13.44
C GLY A 235 -20.60 10.31 13.59
N THR A 236 -20.48 9.24 12.81
CA THR A 236 -19.32 8.36 12.82
C THR A 236 -18.29 8.90 11.84
N LEU A 237 -17.05 9.08 12.27
CA LEU A 237 -15.93 9.42 11.38
C LEU A 237 -15.40 8.16 10.69
N SER A 238 -14.50 8.31 9.71
CA SER A 238 -13.91 7.20 8.94
C SER A 238 -13.27 6.08 9.79
N ASN A 239 -12.86 6.37 11.03
CA ASN A 239 -12.28 5.41 11.97
C ASN A 239 -13.33 4.61 12.79
N GLY A 240 -14.62 4.85 12.61
CA GLY A 240 -15.70 4.21 13.37
C GLY A 240 -16.04 4.89 14.70
N GLU A 241 -15.40 6.01 15.06
CA GLU A 241 -15.69 6.74 16.29
C GLU A 241 -16.82 7.76 16.11
N GLU A 242 -17.77 7.73 17.04
CA GLU A 242 -18.86 8.70 17.10
C GLU A 242 -18.34 10.04 17.64
N THR A 243 -18.28 11.05 16.79
CA THR A 243 -17.76 12.38 17.12
C THR A 243 -18.84 13.45 17.04
N THR A 244 -18.83 14.37 18.01
CA THR A 244 -19.70 15.55 18.00
C THR A 244 -18.97 16.80 17.52
N VAL A 245 -19.23 17.25 16.29
CA VAL A 245 -18.67 18.47 15.72
C VAL A 245 -19.66 19.62 15.83
N ARG A 246 -19.21 20.77 16.35
CA ARG A 246 -20.06 21.95 16.57
C ARG A 246 -19.60 23.11 15.71
N ALA A 247 -20.52 23.84 15.08
CA ALA A 247 -20.23 25.08 14.37
C ALA A 247 -21.30 26.14 14.67
N ALA A 248 -20.90 27.41 14.85
CA ALA A 248 -21.84 28.49 15.12
C ALA A 248 -21.52 29.74 14.30
N CYS A 249 -22.55 30.42 13.80
CA CYS A 249 -22.41 31.64 13.02
C CYS A 249 -23.42 32.71 13.48
N THR A 250 -22.92 33.93 13.67
CA THR A 250 -23.68 35.12 14.11
C THR A 250 -23.36 36.36 13.26
N GLN A 251 -22.63 36.19 12.14
CA GLN A 251 -22.10 37.31 11.36
C GLN A 251 -23.18 38.04 10.55
N GLU A 252 -24.19 37.32 10.07
CA GLU A 252 -25.23 37.88 9.23
C GLU A 252 -26.45 38.34 10.03
N ARG A 253 -27.19 39.30 9.47
CA ARG A 253 -28.44 39.78 10.06
C ARG A 253 -29.60 38.80 9.87
N SER A 254 -29.48 37.86 8.93
CA SER A 254 -30.50 36.86 8.59
C SER A 254 -30.15 35.48 9.14
N GLN A 255 -31.12 34.85 9.81
CA GLN A 255 -30.98 33.49 10.33
C GLN A 255 -30.69 32.46 9.23
N HIS A 256 -31.33 32.58 8.05
CA HIS A 256 -31.08 31.65 6.94
C HIS A 256 -29.66 31.75 6.39
N GLN A 257 -29.10 32.96 6.32
CA GLN A 257 -27.72 33.18 5.88
C GLN A 257 -26.72 32.65 6.92
N ASN A 258 -26.99 32.87 8.22
CA ASN A 258 -26.19 32.27 9.29
C ASN A 258 -26.26 30.73 9.28
N ARG A 259 -27.42 30.12 8.97
CA ARG A 259 -27.55 28.66 8.81
C ARG A 259 -26.70 28.12 7.65
N ARG A 260 -26.69 28.80 6.50
CA ARG A 260 -25.87 28.39 5.34
C ARG A 260 -24.37 28.45 5.69
N ARG A 261 -23.91 29.56 6.26
CA ARG A 261 -22.51 29.72 6.70
C ARG A 261 -22.13 28.73 7.80
N ALA A 262 -23.02 28.50 8.78
CA ALA A 262 -22.78 27.50 9.81
C ALA A 262 -22.63 26.08 9.23
N ARG A 263 -23.37 25.74 8.16
CA ARG A 263 -23.25 24.46 7.45
C ARG A 263 -21.92 24.33 6.70
N GLU A 264 -21.45 25.40 6.07
CA GLU A 264 -20.11 25.44 5.44
C GLU A 264 -19.00 25.29 6.48
N MET A 265 -19.10 26.01 7.60
CA MET A 265 -18.14 25.88 8.72
C MET A 265 -18.17 24.48 9.34
N LEU A 266 -19.36 23.87 9.42
CA LEU A 266 -19.52 22.49 9.91
C LEU A 266 -18.83 21.50 8.98
N LYS A 267 -19.06 21.58 7.66
CA LYS A 267 -18.34 20.75 6.68
C LYS A 267 -16.82 20.92 6.79
N SER A 268 -16.34 22.15 6.93
CA SER A 268 -14.91 22.42 7.08
C SER A 268 -14.34 21.82 8.37
N ARG A 269 -15.11 21.80 9.46
CA ARG A 269 -14.68 21.20 10.74
C ARG A 269 -14.68 19.68 10.71
N ILE A 270 -15.67 19.07 10.06
CA ILE A 270 -15.71 17.61 9.85
C ILE A 270 -14.54 17.20 8.96
N TYR A 271 -14.31 17.91 7.85
CA TYR A 271 -13.13 17.71 7.00
C TYR A 271 -11.82 17.81 7.78
N GLN A 272 -11.71 18.78 8.70
CA GLN A 272 -10.51 18.92 9.53
C GLN A 272 -10.34 17.73 10.48
N ALA A 273 -11.41 17.26 11.13
CA ALA A 273 -11.36 16.09 12.00
C ALA A 273 -10.96 14.82 11.23
N GLU A 274 -11.53 14.60 10.05
CA GLU A 274 -11.16 13.51 9.14
C GLU A 274 -9.69 13.58 8.71
N ARG A 275 -9.19 14.78 8.44
CA ARG A 275 -7.78 14.99 8.13
C ARG A 275 -6.86 14.68 9.31
N GLU A 276 -7.21 15.13 10.51
CA GLU A 276 -6.45 14.87 11.73
C GLU A 276 -6.38 13.36 12.00
N LEU A 277 -7.48 12.61 11.81
CA LEU A 277 -7.49 11.15 11.92
C LEU A 277 -6.58 10.46 10.91
N LYS A 278 -6.65 10.84 9.63
CA LYS A 278 -5.75 10.30 8.59
C LYS A 278 -4.28 10.59 8.93
N GLU A 279 -4.00 11.79 9.44
CA GLU A 279 -2.64 12.19 9.82
C GLU A 279 -2.16 11.42 11.05
N GLU A 280 -3.01 11.17 12.05
CA GLU A 280 -2.70 10.28 13.19
C GLU A 280 -2.46 8.83 12.75
N GLU A 281 -3.25 8.30 11.82
CA GLU A 281 -3.04 6.95 11.29
C GLU A 281 -1.72 6.85 10.51
N LYS A 282 -1.42 7.87 9.69
CA LYS A 282 -0.13 8.00 9.03
C LYS A 282 1.00 8.09 10.06
N GLU A 283 0.90 8.94 11.07
CA GLU A 283 1.88 9.06 12.14
C GLU A 283 2.05 7.75 12.91
N ARG A 284 0.97 6.99 13.14
CA ARG A 284 1.04 5.67 13.77
C ARG A 284 1.82 4.69 12.91
N LEU A 285 1.54 4.64 11.60
CA LEU A 285 2.31 3.83 10.65
C LEU A 285 3.77 4.29 10.60
N GLU A 286 4.03 5.60 10.62
CA GLU A 286 5.39 6.14 10.66
C GLU A 286 6.10 5.89 11.99
N SER A 287 5.39 5.86 13.12
CA SER A 287 5.97 5.54 14.44
C SER A 287 6.42 4.09 14.54
N SER A 288 5.88 3.22 13.68
CA SER A 288 6.36 1.85 13.51
C SER A 288 7.70 1.77 12.77
N LYS A 289 8.17 2.87 12.13
CA LYS A 289 9.48 2.97 11.50
C LYS A 289 10.55 2.67 12.56
N LYS A 290 11.28 1.58 12.37
CA LYS A 290 12.46 1.27 13.19
C LYS A 290 13.54 2.33 12.92
N SER A 291 14.23 2.74 13.97
CA SER A 291 15.36 3.68 13.86
C SER A 291 16.40 3.14 12.86
N ILE A 292 16.98 4.04 12.07
CA ILE A 292 18.07 3.74 11.12
C ILE A 292 19.37 3.60 11.91
N GLU A 293 19.43 2.56 12.73
CA GLU A 293 20.53 2.28 13.63
C GLU A 293 21.11 0.90 13.36
N TRP A 294 22.36 0.72 13.79
CA TRP A 294 23.04 -0.56 13.67
C TRP A 294 22.28 -1.65 14.44
N GLY A 295 21.86 -2.72 13.76
CA GLY A 295 21.12 -3.83 14.36
C GLY A 295 19.64 -3.89 13.97
N SER A 296 19.09 -2.87 13.32
CA SER A 296 17.70 -2.88 12.80
C SER A 296 17.59 -3.34 11.34
N GLN A 297 18.69 -3.76 10.71
CA GLN A 297 18.70 -4.12 9.29
C GLN A 297 17.89 -5.38 8.99
N ILE A 298 17.05 -5.29 7.97
CA ILE A 298 16.29 -6.42 7.46
C ILE A 298 17.09 -7.22 6.43
N ARG A 299 17.94 -6.55 5.65
CA ARG A 299 18.73 -7.18 4.58
C ARG A 299 20.14 -6.61 4.51
N SER A 300 21.11 -7.50 4.28
CA SER A 300 22.51 -7.15 4.04
C SER A 300 22.91 -7.48 2.61
N TYR A 301 23.42 -6.49 1.89
CA TYR A 301 24.01 -6.59 0.56
C TYR A 301 25.52 -6.49 0.70
N VAL A 302 26.22 -7.61 0.57
CA VAL A 302 27.69 -7.66 0.65
C VAL A 302 28.20 -7.81 -0.77
N LEU A 303 28.96 -6.82 -1.25
CA LEU A 303 29.58 -6.83 -2.59
C LEU A 303 31.08 -7.17 -2.54
N HIS A 304 31.68 -7.14 -1.35
CA HIS A 304 33.08 -7.50 -1.13
C HIS A 304 33.26 -8.12 0.27
N PRO A 305 34.00 -9.22 0.46
CA PRO A 305 34.84 -9.92 -0.52
C PRO A 305 34.08 -10.96 -1.35
N TYR A 306 32.84 -11.26 -0.97
CA TYR A 306 31.93 -12.15 -1.67
C TYR A 306 30.69 -11.32 -2.06
N LYS A 307 30.10 -11.62 -3.21
CA LYS A 307 28.84 -11.03 -3.65
C LYS A 307 27.70 -11.87 -3.08
N MET A 308 26.98 -11.37 -2.08
CA MET A 308 25.89 -12.11 -1.46
C MET A 308 24.88 -11.16 -0.83
N VAL A 309 23.60 -11.48 -0.97
CA VAL A 309 22.50 -10.80 -0.27
C VAL A 309 21.87 -11.77 0.73
N ASN A 310 21.67 -11.31 1.96
CA ASN A 310 21.08 -12.08 3.06
C ASN A 310 19.93 -11.30 3.69
N ASP A 311 18.74 -11.89 3.72
CA ASP A 311 17.62 -11.39 4.52
C ASP A 311 17.69 -11.99 5.93
N HIS A 312 17.80 -11.14 6.95
CA HIS A 312 17.97 -11.56 8.35
C HIS A 312 16.66 -11.98 9.01
N ARG A 313 15.52 -11.76 8.35
CA ARG A 313 14.21 -12.14 8.87
C ARG A 313 13.87 -13.56 8.47
N THR A 314 14.20 -13.94 7.24
CA THR A 314 13.87 -15.26 6.66
C THR A 314 15.08 -16.20 6.55
N ASP A 315 16.29 -15.69 6.80
CA ASP A 315 17.57 -16.38 6.59
C ASP A 315 17.80 -16.79 5.11
N THR A 316 17.03 -16.23 4.18
CA THR A 316 17.17 -16.45 2.73
C THR A 316 18.43 -15.77 2.21
N LYS A 317 19.23 -16.51 1.44
CA LYS A 317 20.50 -16.06 0.88
C LYS A 317 20.52 -16.23 -0.63
N ARG A 318 21.05 -15.22 -1.34
CA ARG A 318 21.40 -15.28 -2.75
C ARG A 318 22.86 -14.92 -2.93
N ASN A 319 23.61 -15.76 -3.66
CA ASN A 319 25.03 -15.56 -3.94
C ASN A 319 25.29 -14.69 -5.17
N ASP A 320 24.23 -14.21 -5.82
CA ASP A 320 24.33 -13.23 -6.88
C ASP A 320 23.74 -11.93 -6.38
N ALA A 321 24.61 -10.99 -6.00
CA ALA A 321 24.17 -9.68 -5.54
C ALA A 321 23.84 -8.73 -6.70
N GLU A 322 24.35 -9.00 -7.91
CA GLU A 322 24.09 -8.16 -9.08
C GLU A 322 22.67 -8.41 -9.59
N ALA A 323 22.25 -9.68 -9.70
CA ALA A 323 20.89 -10.03 -10.07
C ALA A 323 19.84 -9.42 -9.11
N VAL A 324 20.12 -9.43 -7.81
CA VAL A 324 19.21 -8.81 -6.81
C VAL A 324 19.16 -7.28 -6.97
N LEU A 325 20.27 -6.62 -7.26
CA LEU A 325 20.30 -5.18 -7.51
C LEU A 325 19.65 -4.80 -8.85
N GLU A 326 19.58 -5.73 -9.80
CA GLU A 326 18.88 -5.56 -11.06
C GLU A 326 17.37 -5.84 -10.95
N GLY A 327 16.87 -6.33 -9.81
CA GLY A 327 15.43 -6.47 -9.56
C GLY A 327 14.96 -7.87 -9.12
N GLU A 328 15.83 -8.87 -8.97
CA GLU A 328 15.42 -10.24 -8.55
C GLU A 328 15.04 -10.31 -7.04
N LEU A 329 13.93 -9.67 -6.67
CA LEU A 329 13.45 -9.54 -5.28
C LEU A 329 12.42 -10.60 -4.87
N ASP A 330 11.70 -11.19 -5.83
CA ASP A 330 10.61 -12.15 -5.60
C ASP A 330 10.96 -13.29 -4.62
N PRO A 331 12.16 -13.90 -4.66
CA PRO A 331 12.52 -14.93 -3.69
C PRO A 331 12.51 -14.45 -2.24
N PHE A 332 12.86 -13.18 -1.99
CA PHE A 332 12.83 -12.59 -0.65
C PHE A 332 11.41 -12.23 -0.23
N ILE A 333 10.63 -11.66 -1.15
CA ILE A 333 9.22 -11.31 -0.93
C ILE A 333 8.43 -12.59 -0.58
N LYS A 334 8.55 -13.63 -1.40
CA LYS A 334 7.89 -14.94 -1.19
C LYS A 334 8.27 -15.55 0.16
N ALA A 335 9.58 -15.59 0.49
CA ALA A 335 10.04 -16.13 1.76
C ALA A 335 9.49 -15.36 2.98
N TYR A 336 9.37 -14.04 2.86
CA TYR A 336 8.83 -13.19 3.92
C TYR A 336 7.33 -13.43 4.12
N LEU A 337 6.54 -13.43 3.04
CA LEU A 337 5.11 -13.67 3.09
C LEU A 337 4.78 -15.07 3.64
N LEU A 338 5.54 -16.09 3.22
CA LEU A 338 5.36 -17.46 3.70
C LEU A 338 5.66 -17.60 5.20
N LYS A 339 6.69 -16.91 5.69
CA LYS A 339 6.97 -16.84 7.13
C LYS A 339 5.84 -16.14 7.89
N GLY A 340 5.34 -15.02 7.37
CA GLY A 340 4.23 -14.28 7.96
C GLY A 340 2.96 -15.12 8.10
N LYS A 341 2.60 -15.88 7.06
CA LYS A 341 1.45 -16.82 7.08
C LYS A 341 1.63 -17.90 8.15
N LYS A 342 2.82 -18.49 8.24
CA LYS A 342 3.14 -19.52 9.25
C LYS A 342 3.05 -18.98 10.68
N ASP A 343 3.52 -17.76 10.93
CA ASP A 343 3.45 -17.11 12.24
C ASP A 343 1.99 -16.77 12.63
N ARG A 344 1.12 -16.48 11.66
CA ARG A 344 -0.33 -16.30 11.86
C ARG A 344 -1.03 -17.62 12.18
N ASP A 345 -0.73 -18.69 11.45
CA ASP A 345 -1.32 -20.03 11.67
C ASP A 345 -0.89 -20.69 12.99
N THR A 346 0.26 -20.29 13.54
CA THR A 346 0.82 -20.85 14.78
C THR A 346 0.56 -19.99 16.02
N SER A 347 0.04 -18.77 15.85
CA SER A 347 -0.42 -17.92 16.94
C SER A 347 -1.77 -18.43 17.47
N PRO A 348 -1.86 -18.94 18.71
CA PRO A 348 -3.15 -19.23 19.31
C PRO A 348 -3.87 -17.91 19.54
N VAL A 349 -5.08 -17.79 18.99
CA VAL A 349 -6.03 -16.69 19.26
C VAL A 349 -6.26 -16.51 20.76
#